data_AF-A0A7C4ZMK7-F1
#
_entry.id   AF-A0A7C4ZMK7-F1
#
_cell.length_a   1.000
_cell.length_b   1.000
_cell.length_c   1.000
_cell.angle_alpha   90.00
_cell.angle_beta   90.00
_cell.angle_gamma   90.00
#
_symmetry.space_group_name_H-M   'P 1'
#
loop_
_entity.id
_entity.type
_entity.pdbx_description
1 polymer ?
#
loop_
_entity_poly.entity_id
_entity_poly.type
_entity_poly.pdbx_seq_one_letter_code
_entity_poly.pdbx_strand_id
1 'polypeptide(L)' 'MSPPRLSLYLPLVLQLIPTLGIGYLFVIPQSCIAGVNELTVGFAAANLGFILAYVAGVRLALKRSAAHA' A
#
# COMPACT_ATOMS: atom_id res chain seq x y z
N MET A 1 -21.51 -2.52 16.33
CA MET A 1 -21.05 -3.30 15.15
C MET A 1 -19.58 -3.04 14.95
N SER A 2 -18.70 -4.00 15.27
CA SER A 2 -17.28 -3.91 14.90
C SER A 2 -17.19 -3.99 13.36
N PRO A 3 -16.54 -3.03 12.67
CA PRO A 3 -16.41 -3.11 11.22
C PRO A 3 -15.69 -4.41 10.86
N PRO A 4 -16.15 -5.13 9.81
CA PRO A 4 -15.50 -6.36 9.40
C PRO A 4 -14.05 -6.05 9.09
N ARG A 5 -13.12 -6.91 9.52
CA ARG A 5 -11.67 -6.71 9.33
C ARG A 5 -11.32 -6.41 7.87
N LEU A 6 -12.13 -6.91 6.93
CA LEU A 6 -12.05 -6.63 5.49
C LEU A 6 -12.20 -5.14 5.14
N SER A 7 -13.07 -4.40 5.84
CA SER A 7 -13.28 -2.96 5.62
C SER A 7 -12.08 -2.11 6.05
N LEU A 8 -11.25 -2.60 6.98
CA LEU A 8 -10.02 -1.93 7.38
C LEU A 8 -8.90 -2.06 6.35
N TYR A 9 -8.93 -3.08 5.49
CA TYR A 9 -7.93 -3.27 4.43
C TYR A 9 -8.42 -2.79 3.06
N LEU A 10 -9.72 -2.50 2.92
CA LEU A 10 -10.32 -1.97 1.70
C LEU A 10 -9.62 -0.71 1.17
N PRO A 11 -9.29 0.31 2.00
CA PRO A 11 -8.61 1.52 1.52
C PRO A 11 -7.20 1.23 1.02
N LEU A 12 -6.53 0.26 1.66
CA LEU A 12 -5.20 -0.21 1.30
C LEU A 12 -5.23 -0.83 -0.10
N VAL A 13 -6.19 -1.72 -0.35
CA VAL A 13 -6.37 -2.40 -1.64
C VAL A 13 -6.79 -1.40 -2.74
N LEU A 14 -7.72 -0.49 -2.43
CA LEU A 14 -8.15 0.58 -3.35
C LEU A 14 -7.03 1.56 -3.70
N GLN A 15 -6.06 1.78 -2.82
CA GLN A 15 -4.86 2.57 -3.14
C GLN A 15 -3.86 1.71 -3.94
N LEU A 16 -3.55 0.51 -3.47
CA LEU A 16 -2.44 -0.29 -4.01
C LEU A 16 -2.70 -0.74 -5.45
N ILE A 17 -3.92 -1.15 -5.78
CA ILE A 17 -4.28 -1.65 -7.12
C ILE A 17 -4.04 -0.60 -8.22
N PRO A 18 -4.62 0.62 -8.16
CA PRO A 18 -4.37 1.63 -9.18
C PRO A 18 -2.94 2.13 -9.15
N THR A 19 -2.32 2.23 -7.96
CA THR A 19 -0.93 2.68 -7.85
C THR A 19 -0.01 1.70 -8.59
N LEU A 20 -0.06 0.40 -8.26
CA LEU A 20 0.75 -0.63 -8.92
C LEU A 20 0.39 -0.77 -10.40
N GLY A 21 -0.90 -0.71 -10.75
CA GLY A 21 -1.36 -0.79 -12.14
C GLY A 21 -0.78 0.32 -13.01
N ILE A 22 -0.90 1.58 -12.58
CA ILE A 22 -0.38 2.73 -13.34
C ILE A 22 1.16 2.72 -13.34
N GLY A 23 1.78 2.44 -12.18
CA GLY A 23 3.23 2.40 -12.05
C GLY A 23 3.88 1.35 -12.94
N TYR A 24 3.44 0.09 -12.86
CA TYR A 24 4.04 -1.01 -13.62
C TYR A 24 3.55 -1.13 -15.07
N LEU A 25 2.32 -0.75 -15.40
CA LEU A 25 1.78 -0.92 -16.76
C LEU A 25 1.94 0.31 -17.65
N PHE A 26 2.02 1.51 -17.09
CA PHE A 26 2.09 2.75 -17.87
C PHE A 26 3.40 3.51 -17.68
N VAL A 27 3.84 3.73 -16.45
CA VAL A 27 4.97 4.62 -16.17
C VAL A 27 6.32 3.95 -16.41
N ILE A 28 6.52 2.74 -15.87
CA ILE A 28 7.79 1.99 -16.01
C ILE A 28 8.08 1.56 -17.46
N PRO A 29 7.13 1.02 -18.26
CA PRO A 29 7.43 0.57 -19.62
C PRO A 29 7.60 1.72 -20.64
N GLN A 30 7.15 2.94 -20.33
CA GLN A 30 7.42 4.13 -21.15
C GLN A 30 8.78 4.78 -20.82
N SER A 31 9.46 4.33 -19.78
CA SER A 31 10.85 4.69 -19.51
C SER A 31 11.76 3.86 -20.44
N CYS A 32 12.55 4.51 -21.30
CA CYS A 32 13.45 3.90 -22.30
C CYS A 32 14.57 2.96 -21.75
N ILE A 33 14.49 2.51 -20.50
CA ILE A 33 15.34 1.48 -19.92
C ILE A 33 14.44 0.28 -19.62
N ALA A 34 14.29 -0.61 -20.61
CA ALA A 34 13.52 -1.84 -20.48
C ALA A 34 14.20 -2.77 -19.45
N GLY A 35 13.83 -2.64 -18.17
CA GLY A 35 14.36 -3.46 -17.09
C GLY A 35 13.97 -2.97 -15.70
N VAL A 36 14.40 -3.70 -14.67
CA VAL A 36 14.29 -3.29 -13.26
C VAL A 36 15.25 -2.12 -13.03
N ASN A 37 14.76 -0.89 -13.24
CA ASN A 37 15.53 0.35 -13.06
C ASN A 37 15.38 0.89 -11.63
N GLU A 38 16.19 1.89 -11.24
CA GLU A 38 16.03 2.66 -10.01
C GLU A 38 14.59 3.13 -9.79
N LEU A 39 13.87 3.49 -10.84
CA LEU A 39 12.46 3.89 -10.79
C LEU A 39 11.55 2.75 -10.31
N THR A 40 11.78 1.52 -10.78
CA THR A 40 11.01 0.34 -10.37
C THR A 40 11.32 -0.03 -8.92
N VAL A 41 12.60 0.02 -8.53
CA VAL A 41 13.04 -0.29 -7.16
C VAL A 41 12.52 0.76 -6.17
N GLY A 42 12.64 2.05 -6.50
CA GLY A 42 12.12 3.14 -5.67
C GLY A 42 10.60 3.10 -5.56
N PHE A 43 9.90 2.79 -6.64
CA PHE A 43 8.45 2.59 -6.62
C PHE A 43 8.04 1.39 -5.76
N ALA A 44 8.74 0.26 -5.87
CA ALA A 44 8.51 -0.90 -5.02
C ALA A 44 8.77 -0.59 -3.54
N ALA A 45 9.88 0.08 -3.22
CA ALA A 45 10.24 0.48 -1.86
C ALA A 45 9.20 1.44 -1.25
N ALA A 46 8.71 2.40 -2.02
CA ALA A 46 7.66 3.32 -1.56
C ALA A 46 6.34 2.60 -1.27
N ASN A 47 5.91 1.67 -2.13
CA ASN A 47 4.71 0.86 -1.90
C ASN A 47 4.88 -0.04 -0.66
N LEU A 48 6.07 -0.64 -0.49
CA LEU A 48 6.37 -1.50 0.65
C LEU A 48 6.36 -0.71 1.97
N GLY A 49 6.94 0.50 1.96
CA GLY A 49 6.86 1.45 3.08
C GLY A 49 5.42 1.86 3.41
N PHE A 50 4.60 2.12 2.39
CA PHE A 50 3.18 2.46 2.58
C PHE A 50 2.40 1.32 3.25
N ILE A 51 2.59 0.08 2.79
CA ILE A 51 1.95 -1.10 3.38
C ILE A 51 2.35 -1.25 4.86
N LEU A 52 3.65 -1.15 5.17
CA LEU A 52 4.14 -1.27 6.54
C LEU A 52 3.58 -0.17 7.45
N ALA A 53 3.55 1.08 6.98
CA ALA A 53 2.99 2.21 7.72
C ALA A 53 1.49 2.03 7.98
N TYR A 54 0.73 1.59 6.97
CA TYR A 54 -0.70 1.36 7.12
C TYR A 54 -1.01 0.22 8.10
N VAL A 55 -0.29 -0.90 8.00
CA VAL A 55 -0.44 -2.03 8.93
C VAL A 55 -0.07 -1.62 10.35
N ALA A 56 1.00 -0.85 10.54
CA ALA A 56 1.37 -0.32 11.84
C ALA A 56 0.27 0.60 12.42
N GLY A 57 -0.28 1.49 11.59
CA GLY A 57 -1.38 2.38 11.96
C GLY A 57 -2.65 1.63 12.36
N VAL A 58 -3.06 0.62 11.58
CA VAL A 58 -4.22 -0.24 11.91
C VAL A 58 -3.97 -1.00 13.21
N ARG A 59 -2.78 -1.58 13.41
CA ARG A 59 -2.46 -2.29 14.66
C ARG A 59 -2.46 -1.37 15.88
N LEU A 60 -1.98 -0.13 15.72
CA LEU A 60 -2.01 0.87 16.77
C LEU A 60 -3.44 1.31 17.11
N ALA A 61 -4.27 1.54 16.09
CA ALA A 61 -5.67 1.89 16.26
C ALA A 61 -6.44 0.77 16.96
N LEU A 62 -6.27 -0.49 16.54
CA LEU A 62 -6.89 -1.65 17.18
C LEU A 62 -6.46 -1.81 18.65
N LYS A 63 -5.18 -1.61 18.97
CA LYS A 63 -4.69 -1.62 20.36
C LYS A 63 -5.31 -0.51 21.20
N ARG A 64 -5.43 0.71 20.67
CA ARG A 64 -6.09 1.83 21.38
C ARG A 64 -7.58 1.58 21.57
N SER A 65 -8.29 1.08 20.56
CA SER A 65 -9.71 0.75 20.68
C SER A 65 -9.98 -0.35 21.71
N ALA A 66 -9.08 -1.33 21.87
CA ALA A 66 -9.19 -2.37 22.89
C ALA A 66 -8.86 -1.87 24.32
N ALA A 67 -8.08 -0.79 24.45
CA ALA A 67 -7.74 -0.19 25.74
C ALA A 67 -8.82 0.80 26.25
N HIS A 68 -9.73 1.23 25.37
CA HIS A 68 -10.85 2.13 25.67
C HIS A 68 -12.22 1.41 25.69
N ALA A 69 -12.24 0.08 25.64
CA ALA A 69 -13.43 -0.77 25.77
C ALA A 69 -13.46 -1.42 27.15
#